data_AF-A0A8T9Q1M6-F1
#
_entry.id   AF-A0A8T9Q1M6-F1
#
_cell.length_a   1.000
_cell.length_b   1.000
_cell.length_c   1.000
_cell.angle_alpha   90.00
_cell.angle_beta   90.00
_cell.angle_gamma   90.00
#
_symmetry.space_group_name_H-M   'P 1'
#
loop_
_entity.id
_entity.type
_entity.pdbx_description
1 polymer ?
#
loop_
_entity_poly.entity_id
_entity_poly.type
_entity_poly.pdbx_seq_one_letter_code
_entity_poly.pdbx_strand_id
1 'polypeptide(L)'
;MHTRLLTYSLRLAPVLLFACQSSPASAPVAEAPVVEVQQAVASPKPVVPSVAPVEEEPEGISADSANAGYATYFVVVADTSRSYPALRSRMLGLSQQLTLSIDTMGRYFNVEKNRIIVPENDEDEMYAGEYYPRRFPSHSLSLEYLSQYKDQAGPHTLALVTGIYEQEATADSALAALGKAPGKPFKIKSNIYVGCMH
;
A
#
# COMPACT_ATOMS: atom_id res chain seq x y z
N MET A 1 22.56 2.67 -57.63
CA MET A 1 22.36 3.99 -57.00
C MET A 1 21.05 4.57 -57.51
N HIS A 2 19.95 4.40 -56.77
CA HIS A 2 18.64 4.98 -57.10
C HIS A 2 18.08 5.64 -55.85
N THR A 3 18.17 6.97 -55.86
CA THR A 3 17.75 7.86 -54.77
C THR A 3 16.24 8.06 -54.87
N ARG A 4 15.48 7.61 -53.88
CA ARG A 4 14.06 7.96 -53.75
C ARG A 4 13.89 8.97 -52.62
N LEU A 5 13.56 10.20 -53.00
CA LEU A 5 13.12 11.29 -52.15
C LEU A 5 11.73 10.95 -51.60
N LEU A 6 11.59 10.83 -50.27
CA LEU A 6 10.28 10.78 -49.61
C LEU A 6 9.89 12.20 -49.19
N THR A 7 8.77 12.65 -49.75
CA THR A 7 8.06 13.89 -49.44
C THR A 7 7.38 13.82 -48.08
N TYR A 8 7.74 14.74 -47.18
CA TYR A 8 7.07 14.95 -45.90
C TYR A 8 5.74 15.68 -46.11
N SER A 9 4.62 15.04 -45.76
CA SER A 9 3.32 15.70 -45.63
C SER A 9 3.19 16.30 -44.23
N LEU A 10 3.41 17.62 -44.15
CA LEU A 10 3.17 18.44 -42.97
C LEU A 10 1.65 18.57 -42.76
N ARG A 11 1.08 17.87 -41.78
CA ARG A 11 -0.31 18.07 -41.35
C ARG A 11 -0.34 19.02 -40.15
N LEU A 12 -0.79 20.24 -40.41
CA LEU A 12 -1.15 21.26 -39.44
C LEU A 12 -2.38 20.78 -38.65
N ALA A 13 -2.25 20.66 -37.32
CA ALA A 13 -3.38 20.35 -36.44
C ALA A 13 -3.91 21.64 -35.79
N PRO A 14 -5.24 21.88 -35.76
CA PRO A 14 -5.82 23.07 -35.17
C PRO A 14 -5.82 23.01 -33.63
N VAL A 15 -5.36 24.11 -33.02
CA VAL A 15 -5.43 24.41 -31.60
C VAL A 15 -6.90 24.70 -31.24
N LEU A 16 -7.53 23.82 -30.46
CA LEU A 16 -8.83 24.08 -29.84
C LEU A 16 -8.60 24.66 -28.44
N LEU A 17 -8.88 25.95 -28.30
CA LEU A 17 -8.98 26.67 -27.03
C LEU A 17 -10.28 26.24 -26.32
N PHE A 18 -10.18 25.46 -25.25
CA PHE A 18 -11.29 25.25 -24.33
C PHE A 18 -11.24 26.29 -23.21
N ALA A 19 -12.29 27.10 -23.15
CA ALA A 19 -12.51 28.16 -22.18
C ALA A 19 -12.81 27.59 -20.78
N CYS A 20 -12.26 28.27 -19.76
CA CYS A 20 -12.56 28.09 -18.35
C CYS A 20 -14.07 28.28 -18.07
N GLN A 21 -14.69 27.31 -17.40
CA GLN A 21 -15.97 27.53 -16.73
C GLN A 21 -15.72 27.63 -15.22
N SER A 22 -16.10 28.78 -14.67
CA SER A 22 -16.04 29.17 -13.27
C SER A 22 -16.96 28.31 -12.40
N SER A 23 -16.46 27.96 -11.21
CA SER A 23 -17.15 27.21 -10.17
C SER A 23 -18.46 27.87 -9.69
N PRO A 24 -19.54 27.13 -9.45
CA PRO A 24 -20.66 27.62 -8.66
C PRO A 24 -20.35 27.61 -7.16
N ALA A 25 -20.83 28.68 -6.52
CA ALA A 25 -20.66 29.01 -5.11
C ALA A 25 -21.27 27.96 -4.16
N SER A 26 -20.59 27.75 -3.03
CA SER A 26 -21.04 26.94 -1.91
C SER A 26 -22.37 27.43 -1.34
N ALA A 27 -23.33 26.52 -1.19
CA ALA A 27 -24.54 26.73 -0.42
C ALA A 27 -24.24 26.75 1.11
N PRO A 28 -25.01 27.51 1.91
CA PRO A 28 -24.84 27.54 3.36
C PRO A 28 -25.24 26.21 4.00
N VAL A 29 -24.37 25.71 4.87
CA VAL A 29 -24.60 24.53 5.73
C VAL A 29 -25.65 24.90 6.78
N ALA A 30 -26.78 24.19 6.75
CA ALA A 30 -27.77 24.25 7.82
C ALA A 30 -27.22 23.52 9.06
N GLU A 31 -27.17 24.23 10.19
CA GLU A 31 -26.89 23.64 11.50
C GLU A 31 -27.98 22.62 11.88
N ALA A 32 -27.55 21.40 12.17
CA ALA A 32 -28.42 20.39 12.77
C ALA A 32 -28.55 20.62 14.29
N PRO A 33 -29.73 20.38 14.88
CA PRO A 33 -29.94 20.57 16.32
C PRO A 33 -29.16 19.52 17.13
N VAL A 34 -28.44 19.99 18.14
CA VAL A 34 -27.73 19.18 19.14
C VAL A 34 -28.77 18.49 20.00
N VAL A 35 -28.88 17.16 19.88
CA VAL A 35 -29.66 16.33 20.80
C VAL A 35 -28.78 15.94 21.98
N GLU A 36 -29.11 16.50 23.14
CA GLU A 36 -28.52 16.20 24.43
C GLU A 36 -28.92 14.78 24.87
N VAL A 37 -27.98 13.84 24.82
CA VAL A 37 -28.19 12.46 25.30
C VAL A 37 -27.84 12.40 26.78
N GLN A 38 -28.88 12.27 27.62
CA GLN A 38 -28.75 11.98 29.05
C GLN A 38 -28.18 10.57 29.24
N GLN A 39 -26.96 10.49 29.76
CA GLN A 39 -26.30 9.23 30.09
C GLN A 39 -26.66 8.82 31.52
N ALA A 40 -27.57 7.85 31.66
CA ALA A 40 -27.89 7.24 32.94
C ALA A 40 -26.75 6.33 33.40
N VAL A 41 -26.13 6.68 34.52
CA VAL A 41 -25.08 5.89 35.19
C VAL A 41 -25.75 4.74 35.94
N ALA A 42 -25.62 3.51 35.43
CA ALA A 42 -25.95 2.30 36.16
C ALA A 42 -24.65 1.62 36.62
N SER A 43 -24.43 1.61 37.94
CA SER A 43 -23.30 0.92 38.57
C SER A 43 -23.43 -0.60 38.44
N PRO A 44 -22.40 -1.31 37.94
CA PRO A 44 -22.39 -2.77 38.01
C PRO A 44 -21.93 -3.26 39.40
N LYS A 45 -22.66 -4.25 39.92
CA LYS A 45 -22.33 -5.01 41.14
C LYS A 45 -21.05 -5.84 40.93
N PRO A 46 -20.25 -6.07 41.99
CA PRO A 46 -19.03 -6.87 41.89
C PRO A 46 -19.40 -8.36 41.78
N VAL A 47 -18.99 -8.98 40.67
CA VAL A 47 -19.01 -10.44 40.50
C VAL A 47 -17.64 -10.97 40.89
N VAL A 48 -17.63 -11.84 41.89
CA VAL A 48 -16.44 -12.52 42.39
C VAL A 48 -16.03 -13.62 41.39
N PRO A 49 -14.78 -13.69 40.91
CA PRO A 49 -14.33 -14.80 40.07
C PRO A 49 -14.05 -16.04 40.92
N SER A 50 -14.72 -17.14 40.59
CA SER A 50 -14.39 -18.48 41.05
C SER A 50 -13.19 -18.98 40.26
N VAL A 51 -12.08 -19.23 40.96
CA VAL A 51 -10.82 -19.74 40.39
C VAL A 51 -10.94 -21.26 40.26
N ALA A 52 -10.95 -21.76 39.03
CA ALA A 52 -10.72 -23.16 38.72
C ALA A 52 -9.21 -23.44 38.55
N PRO A 53 -8.74 -24.68 38.78
CA PRO A 53 -7.32 -25.03 38.72
C PRO A 53 -6.80 -25.00 37.28
N VAL A 54 -5.67 -24.33 37.08
CA VAL A 54 -4.92 -24.33 35.83
C VAL A 54 -4.21 -25.68 35.71
N GLU A 55 -4.65 -26.51 34.78
CA GLU A 55 -3.88 -27.67 34.30
C GLU A 55 -2.71 -27.16 33.46
N GLU A 56 -1.49 -27.50 33.88
CA GLU A 56 -0.25 -27.28 33.13
C GLU A 56 -0.26 -28.14 31.86
N GLU A 57 -0.43 -27.49 30.71
CA GLU A 57 -0.13 -28.09 29.41
C GLU A 57 1.40 -28.01 29.17
N PRO A 58 2.03 -29.10 28.69
CA PRO A 58 3.48 -29.19 28.61
C PRO A 58 4.06 -28.28 27.53
N GLU A 59 5.05 -27.48 27.93
CA GLU A 59 5.97 -26.78 27.04
C GLU A 59 6.62 -27.76 26.07
N GLY A 60 6.42 -27.52 24.77
CA GLY A 60 7.11 -28.33 23.77
C GLY A 60 6.77 -27.96 22.35
N ILE A 61 7.35 -26.88 21.82
CA ILE A 61 8.10 -26.89 20.56
C ILE A 61 9.21 -25.85 20.64
N SER A 62 10.44 -26.30 20.92
CA SER A 62 11.65 -25.54 20.58
C SER A 62 11.86 -25.62 19.07
N ALA A 63 11.65 -24.50 18.39
CA ALA A 63 12.17 -24.25 17.04
C ALA A 63 12.97 -22.96 17.10
N ASP A 64 14.27 -23.14 17.36
CA ASP A 64 15.36 -22.44 16.69
C ASP A 64 15.15 -20.94 16.48
N SER A 65 15.65 -20.14 17.43
CA SER A 65 15.94 -18.70 17.33
C SER A 65 15.60 -18.07 15.97
N ALA A 66 14.31 -17.86 15.70
CA ALA A 66 13.86 -17.11 14.55
C ALA A 66 14.54 -15.74 14.69
N ASN A 67 15.44 -15.42 13.76
CA ASN A 67 16.29 -14.23 13.74
C ASN A 67 15.54 -13.05 14.37
N ALA A 68 15.93 -12.66 15.58
CA ALA A 68 15.12 -11.85 16.48
C ALA A 68 14.73 -10.53 15.79
N GLY A 69 13.49 -10.48 15.28
CA GLY A 69 13.00 -9.34 14.51
C GLY A 69 12.75 -9.58 13.02
N TYR A 70 12.75 -10.81 12.50
CA TYR A 70 12.26 -11.13 11.16
C TYR A 70 11.05 -12.06 11.20
N ALA A 71 10.14 -11.88 10.23
CA ALA A 71 8.99 -12.75 10.01
C ALA A 71 8.90 -13.15 8.53
N THR A 72 8.46 -14.38 8.29
CA THR A 72 8.18 -14.85 6.93
C THR A 72 6.76 -14.48 6.54
N TYR A 73 6.62 -13.71 5.46
CA TYR A 73 5.35 -13.32 4.88
C TYR A 73 5.28 -13.64 3.38
N PHE A 74 4.07 -13.61 2.84
CA PHE A 74 3.80 -13.77 1.42
C PHE A 74 3.34 -12.42 0.85
N VAL A 75 4.11 -11.88 -0.09
CA VAL A 75 3.83 -10.59 -0.73
C VAL A 75 3.23 -10.85 -2.10
N VAL A 76 2.06 -10.27 -2.38
CA VAL A 76 1.42 -10.39 -3.70
C VAL A 76 1.64 -9.11 -4.50
N VAL A 77 2.34 -9.23 -5.62
CA VAL A 77 2.70 -8.13 -6.52
C VAL A 77 1.86 -8.24 -7.79
N ALA A 78 1.12 -7.18 -8.13
CA ALA A 78 0.33 -7.16 -9.38
C ALA A 78 1.19 -6.80 -10.61
N ASP A 79 2.19 -5.95 -10.43
CA ASP A 79 3.09 -5.54 -11.50
C ASP A 79 4.36 -4.88 -10.94
N THR A 80 5.36 -4.70 -11.81
CA THR A 80 6.61 -3.99 -11.48
C THR A 80 6.96 -2.98 -12.57
N SER A 81 7.58 -1.87 -12.19
CA SER A 81 8.03 -0.86 -13.15
C SER A 81 9.12 0.01 -12.54
N ARG A 82 9.87 0.73 -13.38
CA ARG A 82 10.72 1.85 -12.95
C ARG A 82 10.01 3.20 -13.04
N SER A 83 8.81 3.24 -13.63
CA SER A 83 7.99 4.45 -13.76
C SER A 83 6.95 4.49 -12.66
N TYR A 84 7.16 5.37 -11.68
CA TYR A 84 6.17 5.64 -10.63
C TYR A 84 4.81 6.06 -11.21
N PRO A 85 4.72 7.03 -12.16
CA PRO A 85 3.43 7.44 -12.71
C PRO A 85 2.64 6.30 -13.37
N ALA A 86 3.33 5.45 -14.14
CA ALA A 86 2.68 4.30 -14.79
C ALA A 86 2.14 3.31 -13.75
N LEU A 87 2.93 3.00 -12.73
CA LEU A 87 2.54 2.06 -11.68
C LEU A 87 1.44 2.65 -10.78
N ARG A 88 1.47 3.96 -10.52
CA ARG A 88 0.42 4.70 -9.79
C ARG A 88 -0.91 4.70 -10.53
N SER A 89 -0.91 4.94 -11.84
CA SER A 89 -2.11 4.85 -12.67
C SER A 89 -2.72 3.45 -12.62
N ARG A 90 -1.87 2.41 -12.65
CA ARG A 90 -2.32 1.03 -12.52
C ARG A 90 -2.88 0.72 -11.13
N MET A 91 -2.25 1.22 -10.08
CA MET A 91 -2.74 1.09 -8.70
C MET A 91 -4.14 1.67 -8.54
N LEU A 92 -4.39 2.86 -9.10
CA LEU A 92 -5.72 3.49 -9.08
C LEU A 92 -6.76 2.65 -9.82
N GLY A 93 -6.41 2.09 -10.99
CA GLY A 93 -7.29 1.19 -11.74
C GLY A 93 -7.62 -0.09 -10.97
N LEU A 94 -6.63 -0.73 -10.34
CA LEU A 94 -6.87 -1.93 -9.51
C LEU A 94 -7.72 -1.61 -8.28
N SER A 95 -7.50 -0.46 -7.63
CA SER A 95 -8.29 -0.03 -6.48
C SER A 95 -9.78 0.06 -6.84
N GLN A 96 -10.09 0.63 -8.00
CA GLN A 96 -11.47 0.71 -8.50
C GLN A 96 -12.02 -0.65 -8.91
N GLN A 97 -11.24 -1.45 -9.65
CA GLN A 97 -11.70 -2.74 -10.19
C GLN A 97 -11.96 -3.77 -9.09
N LEU A 98 -11.11 -3.80 -8.06
CA LEU A 98 -11.14 -4.82 -7.00
C LEU A 98 -11.64 -4.28 -5.67
N THR A 99 -12.01 -3.00 -5.60
CA THR A 99 -12.44 -2.32 -4.37
C THR A 99 -11.41 -2.45 -3.25
N LEU A 100 -10.11 -2.44 -3.61
CA LEU A 100 -9.02 -2.48 -2.65
C LEU A 100 -8.67 -1.07 -2.20
N SER A 101 -8.48 -0.88 -0.89
CA SER A 101 -7.97 0.37 -0.35
C SER A 101 -6.52 0.61 -0.78
N ILE A 102 -6.12 1.88 -0.82
CA ILE A 102 -4.74 2.28 -1.05
C ILE A 102 -4.21 2.82 0.26
N ASP A 103 -3.07 2.30 0.71
CA ASP A 103 -2.40 2.78 1.90
C ASP A 103 -0.95 3.12 1.58
N THR A 104 -0.65 4.42 1.59
CA THR A 104 0.69 4.95 1.32
C THR A 104 1.56 5.01 2.56
N MET A 105 1.02 4.79 3.77
CA MET A 105 1.68 5.03 5.05
C MET A 105 2.20 6.47 5.18
N GLY A 106 1.43 7.45 4.69
CA GLY A 106 1.85 8.87 4.70
C GLY A 106 2.93 9.24 3.68
N ARG A 107 3.52 8.26 2.99
CA ARG A 107 4.57 8.48 1.98
C ARG A 107 4.01 9.06 0.69
N TYR A 108 4.85 9.79 -0.04
CA TYR A 108 4.57 10.28 -1.39
C TYR A 108 5.79 10.16 -2.29
N PHE A 109 5.59 10.28 -3.60
CA PHE A 109 6.71 10.33 -4.55
C PHE A 109 7.21 11.76 -4.68
N ASN A 110 8.43 12.00 -4.20
CA ASN A 110 9.11 13.27 -4.37
C ASN A 110 9.79 13.29 -5.75
N VAL A 111 9.37 14.23 -6.59
CA VAL A 111 9.84 14.35 -7.98
C VAL A 111 11.29 14.83 -8.04
N GLU A 112 11.70 15.71 -7.13
CA GLU A 112 13.06 16.27 -7.08
C GLU A 112 14.09 15.19 -6.70
N LYS A 113 13.76 14.37 -5.72
CA LYS A 113 14.58 13.23 -5.26
C LYS A 113 14.36 11.96 -6.10
N ASN A 114 13.33 11.93 -6.95
CA ASN A 114 12.93 10.79 -7.77
C ASN A 114 12.74 9.49 -6.95
N ARG A 115 12.13 9.59 -5.76
CA ARG A 115 11.89 8.46 -4.84
C ARG A 115 10.62 8.62 -4.00
N ILE A 116 10.11 7.50 -3.51
CA ILE A 116 9.05 7.47 -2.51
C ILE A 116 9.68 7.81 -1.15
N ILE A 117 9.12 8.80 -0.45
CA ILE A 117 9.64 9.27 0.84
C ILE A 117 8.51 9.53 1.83
N VAL A 118 8.85 9.46 3.10
CA VAL A 118 8.13 10.11 4.20
C VAL A 118 8.32 11.63 4.06
N PRO A 119 7.34 12.47 4.46
CA PRO A 119 7.50 13.92 4.50
C PRO A 119 8.79 14.39 5.16
N GLU A 120 9.38 15.47 4.64
CA GLU A 120 10.64 16.01 5.17
C GLU A 120 10.46 16.72 6.51
N ASN A 121 9.22 17.05 6.86
CA ASN A 121 8.81 17.66 8.11
C ASN A 121 8.06 16.67 9.02
N ASP A 122 8.29 15.37 8.82
CA ASP A 122 7.72 14.33 9.69
C ASP A 122 8.30 14.44 11.10
N GLU A 123 7.53 14.03 12.11
CA GLU A 123 7.95 14.06 13.52
C GLU A 123 9.06 13.06 13.82
N ASP A 124 9.13 11.98 13.03
CA ASP A 124 10.23 11.03 13.05
C ASP A 124 11.39 11.54 12.17
N GLU A 125 12.31 12.28 12.79
CA GLU A 125 13.48 12.86 12.13
C GLU A 125 14.37 11.81 11.44
N MET A 126 14.35 10.53 11.86
CA MET A 126 15.18 9.50 11.26
C MET A 126 14.71 9.13 9.85
N TYR A 127 13.40 9.12 9.62
CA TYR A 127 12.82 8.76 8.33
C TYR A 127 12.32 9.95 7.53
N ALA A 128 12.31 11.16 8.10
CA ALA A 128 11.96 12.38 7.40
C ALA A 128 12.76 12.53 6.09
N GLY A 129 12.06 12.58 4.96
CA GLY A 129 12.70 12.69 3.65
C GLY A 129 13.34 11.41 3.10
N GLU A 130 13.23 10.29 3.82
CA GLU A 130 13.72 8.95 3.48
C GLU A 130 12.58 7.96 3.19
N TYR A 131 12.94 6.78 2.68
CA TYR A 131 11.97 5.73 2.41
C TYR A 131 11.76 4.84 3.65
N TYR A 132 10.51 4.66 4.06
CA TYR A 132 10.10 3.74 5.12
C TYR A 132 9.31 2.55 4.52
N PRO A 133 9.76 1.29 4.59
CA PRO A 133 9.09 0.16 3.95
C PRO A 133 7.82 -0.31 4.69
N ARG A 134 6.84 -0.83 3.94
CA ARG A 134 5.74 -1.62 4.53
C ARG A 134 6.23 -3.00 4.93
N ARG A 135 6.06 -3.37 6.20
CA ARG A 135 6.61 -4.61 6.79
C ARG A 135 5.57 -5.55 7.40
N PHE A 136 4.36 -5.05 7.68
CA PHE A 136 3.32 -5.81 8.36
C PHE A 136 2.21 -6.27 7.42
N PRO A 137 1.47 -7.34 7.79
CA PRO A 137 0.35 -7.84 7.01
C PRO A 137 -0.69 -6.76 6.70
N SER A 138 -1.18 -6.75 5.47
CA SER A 138 -2.24 -5.83 5.04
C SER A 138 -2.87 -6.30 3.73
N HIS A 139 -4.12 -5.91 3.50
CA HIS A 139 -4.91 -6.18 2.29
C HIS A 139 -5.10 -4.92 1.44
N SER A 140 -4.12 -4.02 1.47
CA SER A 140 -4.16 -2.72 0.80
C SER A 140 -3.14 -2.65 -0.33
N LEU A 141 -3.47 -1.87 -1.35
CA LEU A 141 -2.55 -1.52 -2.42
C LEU A 141 -1.49 -0.53 -1.92
N SER A 142 -0.24 -0.78 -2.30
CA SER A 142 0.86 0.17 -2.08
C SER A 142 1.91 0.10 -3.19
N LEU A 143 2.70 1.16 -3.32
CA LEU A 143 3.88 1.20 -4.17
C LEU A 143 5.11 1.10 -3.30
N GLU A 144 5.91 0.06 -3.49
CA GLU A 144 7.06 -0.27 -2.67
C GLU A 144 8.28 -0.50 -3.56
N TYR A 145 9.49 -0.43 -3.00
CA TYR A 145 10.67 -0.93 -3.71
C TYR A 145 10.70 -2.46 -3.66
N LEU A 146 10.84 -3.12 -4.82
CA LEU A 146 10.86 -4.58 -4.91
C LEU A 146 12.01 -5.21 -4.09
N SER A 147 13.11 -4.48 -3.93
CA SER A 147 14.26 -4.89 -3.12
C SER A 147 13.94 -5.10 -1.64
N GLN A 148 12.81 -4.58 -1.15
CA GLN A 148 12.36 -4.82 0.22
C GLN A 148 11.83 -6.25 0.44
N TYR A 149 11.43 -6.93 -0.64
CA TYR A 149 10.76 -8.23 -0.57
C TYR A 149 11.51 -9.33 -1.30
N LYS A 150 12.38 -8.98 -2.25
CA LYS A 150 13.12 -9.90 -3.09
C LYS A 150 14.57 -9.46 -3.21
N ASP A 151 15.46 -10.36 -2.81
CA ASP A 151 16.90 -10.19 -3.01
C ASP A 151 17.22 -10.01 -4.50
N GLN A 152 18.26 -9.23 -4.79
CA GLN A 152 18.74 -8.99 -6.15
C GLN A 152 17.70 -8.35 -7.09
N ALA A 153 16.67 -7.68 -6.54
CA ALA A 153 15.82 -6.83 -7.35
C ALA A 153 16.65 -5.74 -8.05
N GLY A 154 16.33 -5.44 -9.32
CA GLY A 154 17.02 -4.38 -10.05
C GLY A 154 16.89 -3.03 -9.31
N PRO A 155 17.90 -2.15 -9.38
CA PRO A 155 17.89 -0.89 -8.66
C PRO A 155 16.65 -0.06 -9.04
N HIS A 156 16.03 0.56 -8.03
CA HIS A 156 14.83 1.39 -8.17
C HIS A 156 13.63 0.70 -8.85
N THR A 157 13.58 -0.64 -8.86
CA THR A 157 12.39 -1.35 -9.33
C THR A 157 11.28 -1.17 -8.31
N LEU A 158 10.18 -0.55 -8.72
CA LEU A 158 8.96 -0.41 -7.92
C LEU A 158 8.07 -1.63 -8.14
N ALA A 159 7.40 -2.05 -7.08
CA ALA A 159 6.39 -3.10 -7.08
C ALA A 159 5.02 -2.48 -6.71
N LEU A 160 4.00 -2.87 -7.46
CA LEU A 160 2.61 -2.64 -7.08
C LEU A 160 2.18 -3.79 -6.18
N VAL A 161 2.32 -3.61 -4.88
CA VAL A 161 1.93 -4.59 -3.87
C VAL A 161 0.42 -4.49 -3.66
N THR A 162 -0.23 -5.64 -3.60
CA THR A 162 -1.69 -5.77 -3.35
C THR A 162 -2.00 -6.27 -1.94
N GLY A 163 -0.97 -6.74 -1.24
CA GLY A 163 -1.02 -7.10 0.16
C GLY A 163 0.22 -7.87 0.61
N ILE A 164 0.37 -7.93 1.93
CA ILE A 164 1.33 -8.77 2.64
C ILE A 164 0.50 -9.71 3.53
N TYR A 165 0.77 -11.00 3.45
CA TYR A 165 -0.07 -12.03 4.05
C TYR A 165 0.78 -12.94 4.95
N GLU A 166 0.25 -13.30 6.11
CA GLU A 166 0.88 -14.29 7.00
C GLU A 166 0.77 -15.71 6.44
N GLN A 167 -0.38 -16.00 5.83
CA GLN A 167 -0.73 -17.33 5.36
C GLN A 167 -0.63 -17.40 3.83
N GLU A 168 0.04 -18.45 3.35
CA GLU A 168 0.24 -18.67 1.92
C GLU A 168 -1.08 -18.79 1.16
N ALA A 169 -2.05 -19.51 1.72
CA ALA A 169 -3.37 -19.73 1.12
C ALA A 169 -4.13 -18.42 0.87
N THR A 170 -4.00 -17.44 1.78
CA THR A 170 -4.64 -16.12 1.63
C THR A 170 -3.94 -15.30 0.54
N ALA A 171 -2.61 -15.40 0.43
CA ALA A 171 -1.87 -14.80 -0.68
C ALA A 171 -2.22 -15.44 -2.04
N ASP A 172 -2.41 -16.76 -2.08
CA ASP A 172 -2.84 -17.46 -3.29
C ASP A 172 -4.24 -17.04 -3.73
N SER A 173 -5.14 -16.87 -2.76
CA SER A 173 -6.50 -16.35 -3.01
C SER A 173 -6.46 -14.94 -3.59
N ALA A 174 -5.61 -14.06 -3.03
CA ALA A 174 -5.42 -12.71 -3.54
C ALA A 174 -4.79 -12.69 -4.94
N LEU A 175 -3.79 -13.53 -5.18
CA LEU A 175 -3.15 -13.68 -6.50
C LEU A 175 -4.16 -14.18 -7.54
N ALA A 176 -5.02 -15.15 -7.19
CA ALA A 176 -6.07 -15.63 -8.07
C ALA A 176 -7.11 -14.54 -8.40
N ALA A 177 -7.45 -13.69 -7.43
CA ALA A 177 -8.37 -12.57 -7.62
C ALA A 177 -7.83 -11.51 -8.60
N LEU A 178 -6.50 -11.40 -8.77
CA LEU A 178 -5.90 -10.54 -9.80
C LEU A 178 -6.22 -11.06 -11.21
N GLY A 179 -6.52 -12.35 -11.37
CA GLY A 179 -7.12 -12.93 -12.58
C GLY A 179 -6.48 -12.46 -13.90
N LYS A 180 -7.31 -11.92 -14.81
CA LYS A 180 -6.90 -11.35 -16.12
C LYS A 180 -6.52 -9.87 -16.04
N ALA A 181 -6.35 -9.29 -14.85
CA ALA A 181 -5.88 -7.92 -14.74
C ALA A 181 -4.59 -7.80 -15.57
N PRO A 182 -4.46 -6.75 -16.40
CA PRO A 182 -3.29 -6.60 -17.23
C PRO A 182 -2.08 -6.55 -16.30
N GLY A 183 -0.99 -7.23 -16.66
CA GLY A 183 0.22 -7.34 -15.83
C GLY A 183 0.79 -8.74 -15.80
N LYS A 184 1.79 -8.93 -14.95
CA LYS A 184 2.39 -10.22 -14.65
C LYS A 184 2.36 -10.40 -13.13
N PRO A 185 1.19 -10.69 -12.54
CA PRO A 185 1.08 -10.80 -11.10
C PRO A 185 1.85 -12.02 -10.60
N PHE A 186 2.47 -11.91 -9.43
CA PHE A 186 3.21 -13.00 -8.79
C PHE A 186 3.21 -12.86 -7.27
N LYS A 187 3.47 -13.98 -6.58
CA LYS A 187 3.64 -14.07 -5.13
C LYS A 187 5.12 -14.24 -4.79
N ILE A 188 5.57 -13.65 -3.69
CA ILE A 188 6.92 -13.78 -3.15
C ILE A 188 6.81 -14.28 -1.71
N LYS A 189 7.51 -15.36 -1.36
CA LYS A 189 7.78 -15.69 0.05
C LYS A 189 8.99 -14.87 0.49
N SER A 190 8.81 -13.99 1.46
CA SER A 190 9.81 -13.00 1.86
C SER A 190 10.08 -13.07 3.36
N ASN A 191 11.34 -12.92 3.75
CA ASN A 191 11.75 -12.80 5.14
C ASN A 191 11.92 -11.30 5.48
N ILE A 192 10.92 -10.71 6.11
CA ILE A 192 10.79 -9.27 6.30
C ILE A 192 11.19 -8.91 7.73
N TYR A 193 12.02 -7.88 7.89
CA TYR A 193 12.34 -7.36 9.22
C TYR A 193 11.07 -6.75 9.84
N VAL A 194 10.62 -7.25 10.99
CA VAL A 194 9.47 -6.79 11.77
C VAL A 194 9.87 -6.20 13.12
N GLY A 195 11.17 -6.13 13.43
CA GLY A 195 11.66 -5.46 14.62
C GLY A 195 11.40 -3.95 14.61
N CYS A 196 11.76 -3.28 15.70
CA CYS A 196 11.57 -1.85 15.80
C CYS A 196 12.48 -1.10 14.81
N MET A 197 11.86 -0.22 14.01
CA MET A 197 12.56 0.76 13.20
C MET A 197 12.39 2.09 13.93
N HIS A 198 13.32 2.37 14.86
CA HIS A 198 13.45 3.66 15.54
C HIS A 198 14.70 4.36 15.03
#